data_AF-A0A1X2HBL4-F1
#
_entry.id   AF-A0A1X2HBL4-F1
#
_cell.length_a   1.000
_cell.length_b   1.000
_cell.length_c   1.000
_cell.angle_alpha   90.00
_cell.angle_beta   90.00
_cell.angle_gamma   90.00
#
_symmetry.space_group_name_H-M   'P 1'
#
loop_
_entity.id
_entity.type
_entity.pdbx_description
1 polymer ?
#
loop_
_entity_poly.entity_id
_entity_poly.type
_entity_poly.pdbx_seq_one_letter_code
_entity_poly.pdbx_strand_id
1 'polypeptide(L)'
;MGTVMRTPQQQKKKYPPTEIPTPIPTENNNSTNTNEPPLTDFPQEVTWLFFRDNQWTPFQNENHLKIEQAFTMGGIYVDIRDNNFPHLKSIRVFPARFYLSYLGMKYRLSCVIQS
;
A
#
# COMPACT_ATOMS: atom_id res chain seq x y z
N MET A 1 -5.99 12.07 -51.21
CA MET A 1 -6.09 12.64 -49.84
C MET A 1 -6.10 11.46 -48.86
N GLY A 2 -4.95 11.01 -48.39
CA GLY A 2 -4.83 9.84 -47.50
C GLY A 2 -4.49 10.26 -46.08
N THR A 3 -5.36 9.96 -45.12
CA THR A 3 -5.16 10.27 -43.70
C THR A 3 -4.20 9.25 -43.08
N VAL A 4 -3.04 9.71 -42.62
CA VAL A 4 -2.07 8.88 -41.89
C VAL A 4 -2.50 8.78 -40.43
N MET A 5 -2.93 7.58 -40.02
CA MET A 5 -3.19 7.20 -38.63
C MET A 5 -1.86 7.18 -37.86
N ARG A 6 -1.68 8.09 -36.90
CA ARG A 6 -0.56 8.03 -35.95
C ARG A 6 -0.92 7.11 -34.78
N THR A 7 -0.23 5.98 -34.67
CA THR A 7 -0.24 5.12 -33.49
C THR A 7 0.55 5.77 -32.35
N PRO A 8 0.08 5.74 -31.09
CA PRO A 8 0.90 6.16 -29.96
C PRO A 8 2.01 5.13 -29.70
N GLN A 9 3.27 5.56 -29.80
CA GLN A 9 4.42 4.77 -29.36
C GLN A 9 4.41 4.66 -27.83
N GLN A 10 4.28 3.44 -27.31
CA GLN A 10 4.54 3.14 -25.91
C GLN A 10 6.04 3.32 -25.63
N GLN A 11 6.38 4.33 -24.82
CA GLN A 11 7.72 4.45 -24.25
C GLN A 11 7.95 3.31 -23.24
N LYS A 12 8.77 2.32 -23.63
CA LYS A 12 9.32 1.31 -22.71
C LYS A 12 10.24 2.02 -21.71
N LYS A 13 9.81 2.14 -20.46
CA LYS A 13 10.69 2.49 -19.34
C LYS A 13 11.72 1.35 -19.18
N LYS A 14 12.97 1.61 -19.56
CA LYS A 14 14.12 0.74 -19.27
C LYS A 14 14.42 0.86 -17.78
N TYR A 15 14.18 -0.20 -17.01
CA TYR A 15 14.73 -0.33 -15.67
C TYR A 15 16.20 -0.78 -15.76
N PRO A 16 17.10 -0.28 -14.90
CA PRO A 16 18.46 -0.78 -14.84
C PRO A 16 18.48 -2.25 -14.35
N PRO A 17 19.48 -3.06 -14.74
CA PRO A 17 19.63 -4.42 -14.22
C PRO A 17 19.92 -4.39 -12.73
N THR A 18 19.19 -5.16 -11.93
CA THR A 18 19.51 -5.45 -10.53
C THR A 18 20.78 -6.30 -10.49
N GLU A 19 21.85 -5.77 -9.91
CA GLU A 19 23.06 -6.55 -9.59
C GLU A 19 22.69 -7.64 -8.58
N ILE A 20 22.92 -8.89 -8.95
CA ILE A 20 22.72 -10.08 -8.11
C ILE A 20 23.98 -10.21 -7.24
N PRO A 21 23.92 -10.18 -5.90
CA PRO A 21 25.07 -10.51 -5.08
C PRO A 21 25.35 -12.02 -5.15
N THR A 22 26.57 -12.36 -5.58
CA THR A 22 27.15 -13.71 -5.59
C THR A 22 27.15 -14.33 -4.18
N PRO A 23 26.95 -15.65 -4.02
CA PRO A 23 27.10 -16.31 -2.72
C PRO A 23 28.58 -16.42 -2.33
N ILE A 24 28.95 -15.93 -1.14
CA ILE A 24 30.28 -16.09 -0.52
C ILE A 24 30.23 -17.28 0.45
N PRO A 25 31.20 -18.21 0.44
CA PRO A 25 31.24 -19.34 1.38
C PRO A 25 31.93 -19.02 2.72
N THR A 26 31.23 -19.41 3.79
CA THR A 26 31.61 -19.95 5.13
C THR A 26 32.71 -19.32 6.02
N GLU A 27 32.30 -19.11 7.29
CA GLU A 27 33.00 -19.34 8.59
C GLU A 27 33.30 -18.16 9.56
N ASN A 28 32.85 -18.39 10.81
CA ASN A 28 33.41 -18.03 12.12
C ASN A 28 33.20 -16.64 12.76
N ASN A 29 32.36 -16.66 13.82
CA ASN A 29 32.46 -16.06 15.16
C ASN A 29 33.47 -14.92 15.37
N ASN A 30 32.97 -13.72 15.71
CA ASN A 30 33.26 -13.07 17.00
C ASN A 30 32.50 -11.75 17.18
N SER A 31 32.17 -11.49 18.44
CA SER A 31 31.44 -10.36 19.01
C SER A 31 31.83 -8.99 18.42
N THR A 32 30.82 -8.18 18.08
CA THR A 32 30.99 -6.73 18.03
C THR A 32 29.73 -6.06 18.57
N ASN A 33 29.81 -5.58 19.82
CA ASN A 33 28.87 -4.62 20.38
C ASN A 33 28.92 -3.36 19.53
N THR A 34 27.94 -3.19 18.65
CA THR A 34 27.68 -1.91 17.98
C THR A 34 26.50 -1.30 18.71
N ASN A 35 26.77 -0.32 19.57
CA ASN A 35 25.75 0.54 20.14
C ASN A 35 25.18 1.42 19.00
N GLU A 36 24.29 0.85 18.19
CA GLU A 36 23.37 1.68 17.42
C GLU A 36 22.43 2.38 18.41
N PRO A 37 22.23 3.70 18.31
CA PRO A 37 21.21 4.35 19.09
C PRO A 37 19.86 3.69 18.76
N PRO A 38 19.01 3.39 19.75
CA PRO A 38 17.69 2.87 19.46
C PRO A 38 16.98 3.94 18.64
N LEU A 39 16.78 3.69 17.34
CA LEU A 39 15.82 4.44 16.54
C LEU A 39 14.53 4.35 17.33
N THR A 40 14.09 5.49 17.86
CA THR A 40 12.93 5.59 18.72
C THR A 40 11.73 5.08 17.94
N ASP A 41 11.41 3.80 18.17
CA ASP A 41 10.29 3.04 17.64
C ASP A 41 9.00 3.55 18.30
N PHE A 42 8.68 4.82 18.06
CA PHE A 42 7.32 5.26 18.30
C PHE A 42 6.47 4.50 17.27
N PRO A 43 5.47 3.71 17.70
CA PRO A 43 4.59 3.04 16.77
C PRO A 43 3.91 4.14 15.97
N GLN A 44 4.31 4.28 14.71
CA GLN A 44 3.78 5.32 13.85
C GLN A 44 2.30 5.01 13.62
N GLU A 45 1.42 5.82 14.21
CA GLU A 45 -0.02 5.57 14.13
C GLU A 45 -0.50 5.86 12.71
N VAL A 46 -0.87 4.79 12.01
CA VAL A 46 -1.43 4.86 10.66
C VAL A 46 -2.94 4.85 10.72
N THR A 47 -3.56 5.91 10.21
CA THR A 47 -5.01 6.01 10.07
C THR A 47 -5.40 5.96 8.60
N TRP A 48 -6.22 4.97 8.23
CA TRP A 48 -6.80 4.87 6.89
C TRP A 48 -8.18 5.52 6.86
N LEU A 49 -8.43 6.36 5.84
CA LEU A 49 -9.67 7.11 5.68
C LEU A 49 -10.24 6.93 4.27
N PHE A 50 -11.56 6.92 4.15
CA PHE A 50 -12.25 6.98 2.87
C PHE A 50 -13.04 8.28 2.74
N PHE A 51 -13.19 8.77 1.51
CA PHE A 51 -13.94 9.98 1.23
C PHE A 51 -15.38 9.65 0.83
N ARG A 52 -16.36 10.09 1.61
CA ARG A 52 -17.79 9.90 1.38
C ARG A 52 -18.56 11.09 1.96
N ASP A 53 -19.70 11.43 1.35
CA ASP A 53 -20.60 12.48 1.86
C ASP A 53 -19.86 13.80 2.16
N ASN A 54 -18.91 14.16 1.28
CA ASN A 54 -18.07 15.35 1.39
C ASN A 54 -17.14 15.40 2.62
N GLN A 55 -16.87 14.26 3.25
CA GLN A 55 -16.03 14.14 4.45
C GLN A 55 -15.02 12.97 4.32
N TRP A 56 -13.89 13.10 5.01
CA TRP A 56 -12.99 11.99 5.27
C TRP A 56 -13.42 11.24 6.54
N THR A 57 -13.75 9.97 6.39
CA THR A 57 -14.20 9.10 7.50
C THR A 57 -13.15 8.01 7.72
N PRO A 58 -12.68 7.80 8.97
CA PRO A 58 -11.78 6.70 9.26
C PRO A 58 -12.50 5.35 9.16
N PHE A 59 -11.77 4.30 8.79
CA PHE A 59 -12.23 2.93 9.01
C PHE A 59 -12.28 2.60 10.51
N GLN A 60 -12.90 1.49 10.84
CA GLN A 60 -12.80 0.93 12.19
C GLN A 60 -11.38 0.47 12.50
N ASN A 61 -10.98 0.55 13.78
CA ASN A 61 -9.63 0.23 14.25
C ASN A 61 -9.11 -1.13 13.76
N GLU A 62 -9.97 -2.15 13.77
CA GLU A 62 -9.64 -3.52 13.34
C GLU A 62 -9.32 -3.66 11.83
N ASN A 63 -9.73 -2.69 11.03
CA ASN A 63 -9.50 -2.69 9.59
C ASN A 63 -8.21 -1.97 9.19
N HIS A 64 -7.73 -1.02 10.00
CA HIS A 64 -6.47 -0.31 9.71
C HIS A 64 -5.31 -1.27 9.53
N LEU A 65 -5.12 -2.23 10.45
CA LEU A 65 -4.03 -3.20 10.37
C LEU A 65 -4.10 -4.06 9.10
N LYS A 66 -5.31 -4.49 8.70
CA LYS A 66 -5.50 -5.31 7.49
C LYS A 66 -5.19 -4.55 6.21
N ILE A 67 -5.62 -3.29 6.15
CA ILE A 67 -5.34 -2.42 5.00
C ILE A 67 -3.84 -2.13 4.93
N GLU A 68 -3.22 -1.83 6.08
CA GLU A 68 -1.79 -1.53 6.17
C GLU A 68 -0.93 -2.73 5.78
N GLN A 69 -1.26 -3.92 6.27
CA GLN A 69 -0.57 -5.15 5.87
C GLN A 69 -0.71 -5.40 4.37
N ALA A 70 -1.92 -5.24 3.81
CA ALA A 70 -2.14 -5.41 2.38
C ALA A 70 -1.36 -4.37 1.55
N PHE A 71 -1.21 -3.15 2.05
CA PHE A 71 -0.38 -2.13 1.42
C PHE A 71 1.11 -2.50 1.44
N THR A 72 1.64 -2.78 2.64
CA THR A 72 3.08 -3.04 2.86
C THR A 72 3.55 -4.34 2.20
N MET A 73 2.71 -5.37 2.15
CA MET A 73 3.05 -6.64 1.49
C MET A 73 2.86 -6.61 -0.04
N GLY A 74 2.48 -5.46 -0.63
CA GLY A 74 2.24 -5.35 -2.07
C GLY A 74 1.01 -6.11 -2.55
N GLY A 75 0.01 -6.30 -1.68
CA GLY A 75 -1.26 -6.93 -2.02
C GLY A 75 -2.07 -6.09 -3.02
N ILE A 76 -2.83 -6.77 -3.89
CA ILE A 76 -3.67 -6.08 -4.89
C ILE A 76 -4.89 -5.44 -4.21
N TYR A 77 -5.53 -6.17 -3.31
CA TYR A 77 -6.70 -5.74 -2.55
C TYR A 77 -6.85 -6.53 -1.25
N VAL A 78 -7.67 -5.99 -0.35
CA VAL A 78 -8.16 -6.69 0.85
C VAL A 78 -9.67 -6.50 0.98
N ASP A 79 -10.38 -7.58 1.30
CA ASP A 79 -11.81 -7.52 1.62
C ASP A 79 -11.97 -7.32 3.13
N ILE A 80 -12.61 -6.23 3.56
CA ILE A 80 -12.83 -5.89 4.97
C ILE A 80 -14.32 -5.77 5.27
N ARG A 81 -14.72 -6.03 6.51
CA ARG A 81 -16.07 -5.72 7.01
C ARG A 81 -15.97 -4.45 7.84
N ASP A 82 -16.80 -3.46 7.54
CA ASP A 82 -16.76 -2.19 8.23
C ASP A 82 -18.19 -1.64 8.42
N ASN A 83 -18.50 -1.16 9.62
CA ASN A 83 -19.82 -0.68 10.01
C ASN A 83 -20.27 0.57 9.23
N ASN A 84 -19.36 1.30 8.59
CA ASN A 84 -19.71 2.38 7.66
C ASN A 84 -20.38 1.86 6.36
N PHE A 85 -20.37 0.54 6.15
CA PHE A 85 -20.95 -0.15 4.99
C PHE A 85 -21.87 -1.30 5.44
N PRO A 86 -22.96 -1.00 6.18
CA PRO A 86 -23.76 -2.02 6.87
C PRO A 86 -24.48 -2.99 5.93
N HIS A 87 -24.69 -2.60 4.67
CA HIS A 87 -25.40 -3.40 3.67
C HIS A 87 -24.57 -4.55 3.08
N LEU A 88 -23.26 -4.61 3.36
CA LEU A 88 -22.37 -5.58 2.73
C LEU A 88 -21.67 -6.46 3.76
N LYS A 89 -21.44 -7.71 3.37
CA LYS A 89 -20.59 -8.64 4.13
C LYS A 89 -19.14 -8.14 4.17
N SER A 90 -18.67 -7.56 3.08
CA SER A 90 -17.37 -6.91 2.97
C SER A 90 -17.33 -5.89 1.84
N ILE A 91 -16.40 -4.94 1.95
CA ILE A 91 -15.98 -4.04 0.88
C ILE A 91 -14.56 -4.37 0.44
N ARG A 92 -14.26 -4.12 -0.82
CA ARG A 92 -12.92 -4.36 -1.37
C ARG A 92 -12.11 -3.08 -1.37
N VAL A 93 -10.99 -3.08 -0.66
CA VAL A 93 -10.06 -1.95 -0.57
C VAL A 93 -8.83 -2.25 -1.42
N PHE A 94 -8.42 -1.29 -2.23
CA PHE A 94 -7.23 -1.35 -3.09
C PHE A 94 -6.23 -0.29 -2.59
N PRO A 95 -5.44 -0.59 -1.54
CA PRO A 95 -4.63 0.41 -0.85
C PRO A 95 -3.57 1.04 -1.76
N ALA A 96 -2.85 0.23 -2.56
CA ALA A 96 -1.86 0.72 -3.52
C ALA A 96 -2.46 1.58 -4.65
N ARG A 97 -3.78 1.53 -4.85
CA ARG A 97 -4.50 2.32 -5.87
C ARG A 97 -5.32 3.46 -5.26
N PHE A 98 -5.25 3.64 -3.94
CA PHE A 98 -5.94 4.68 -3.18
C PHE A 98 -7.45 4.74 -3.45
N TYR A 99 -8.11 3.57 -3.49
CA TYR A 99 -9.56 3.53 -3.55
C TYR A 99 -10.17 2.27 -2.92
N LEU A 100 -11.46 2.34 -2.62
CA LEU A 100 -12.29 1.16 -2.33
C LEU A 100 -13.44 1.05 -3.34
N SER A 101 -13.95 -0.16 -3.52
CA SER A 101 -15.14 -0.45 -4.31
C SER A 101 -16.31 -0.78 -3.39
N TYR A 102 -17.39 -0.02 -3.52
CA TYR A 102 -18.64 -0.20 -2.79
C TYR A 102 -19.82 -0.07 -3.76
N LEU A 103 -20.61 -1.13 -3.92
CA LEU A 103 -21.77 -1.19 -4.83
C LEU A 103 -21.45 -0.75 -6.28
N GLY A 104 -20.27 -1.10 -6.78
CA GLY A 104 -19.82 -0.72 -8.13
C GLY A 104 -19.29 0.71 -8.24
N MET A 105 -19.40 1.52 -7.18
CA MET A 105 -18.83 2.85 -7.10
C MET A 105 -17.44 2.82 -6.48
N LYS A 106 -16.59 3.74 -6.93
CA LYS A 106 -15.23 3.92 -6.45
C LYS A 106 -15.15 5.11 -5.50
N TYR A 107 -14.68 4.88 -4.28
CA TYR A 107 -14.47 5.93 -3.27
C TYR A 107 -12.97 6.16 -3.05
N ARG A 108 -12.58 7.42 -2.86
CA ARG A 108 -11.16 7.78 -2.62
C ARG A 108 -10.72 7.28 -1.25
N LEU A 109 -9.46 6.89 -1.16
CA LEU A 109 -8.80 6.41 0.05
C LEU A 109 -7.61 7.32 0.35
N SER A 110 -7.33 7.57 1.63
CA SER A 110 -6.15 8.27 2.11
C SER A 110 -5.55 7.52 3.31
N CYS A 111 -4.24 7.66 3.47
CA CYS A 111 -3.50 7.26 4.66
C CYS A 111 -2.98 8.53 5.33
N VAL A 112 -3.11 8.62 6.65
CA VAL A 112 -2.52 9.68 7.49
C VAL A 112 -1.58 9.02 8.48
N ILE A 113 -0.40 9.61 8.59
CA ILE A 113 0.71 9.13 9.42
C ILE A 113 0.93 10.19 10.50
N GLN A 114 0.89 9.80 11.77
CA GLN A 114 1.15 10.70 12.89
C GLN A 114 2.49 10.35 13.53
N SER A 115 3.29 11.37 13.80
CA SER A 115 4.66 11.30 14.35
C SER A 115 4.82 12.26 15.52
#